data_AF-A0A2H0VVJ8-F1
#
_entry.id   AF-A0A2H0VVJ8-F1
#
_cell.length_a   1.000
_cell.length_b   1.000
_cell.length_c   1.000
_cell.angle_alpha   90.00
_cell.angle_beta   90.00
_cell.angle_gamma   90.00
#
_symmetry.space_group_name_H-M   'P 1'
#
loop_
_entity.id
_entity.type
_entity.pdbx_description
1 polymer ?
#
loop_
_entity_poly.entity_id
_entity_poly.type
_entity_poly.pdbx_seq_one_letter_code
_entity_poly.pdbx_strand_id
1 'polypeptide(L)'
;MLVSHRGHLQARLQTIFSSIDRGSIQPYFYTKQFGKEKTPSVVAIFDNGIDPDPAYSGSVLGRIFLDAENNLSCAMWPLGKEKNLPWRTEILLPNVEDFEFEFLGKNSATKPGKKERIRPINGDLAWRTSWPKSQKSVPSIIRLSIQENRGGNPLHFAFILPTPDPFVTYVEKKAI
;
A
#
# COMPACT_ATOMS: atom_id res chain seq x y z
N MET A 1 19.57 -20.71 6.90
CA MET A 1 19.80 -19.25 6.79
C MET A 1 18.43 -18.55 6.74
N LEU A 2 17.70 -18.47 7.87
CA LEU A 2 16.27 -18.08 7.93
C LEU A 2 16.03 -16.58 8.22
N VAL A 3 17.09 -15.82 8.51
CA VAL A 3 17.06 -14.38 8.83
C VAL A 3 16.82 -13.49 7.59
N SER A 4 16.76 -14.06 6.37
CA SER A 4 16.90 -13.28 5.13
C SER A 4 15.59 -12.81 4.46
N HIS A 5 14.47 -13.55 4.52
CA HIS A 5 13.28 -13.21 3.73
C HIS A 5 12.33 -12.21 4.42
N ARG A 6 12.12 -12.33 5.74
CA ARG A 6 11.23 -11.41 6.48
C ARG A 6 11.81 -9.98 6.55
N GLY A 7 13.12 -9.87 6.75
CA GLY A 7 13.82 -8.58 6.72
C GLY A 7 13.78 -7.94 5.33
N HIS A 8 13.97 -8.74 4.27
CA HIS A 8 13.83 -8.29 2.89
C HIS A 8 12.41 -7.77 2.61
N LEU A 9 11.38 -8.55 2.97
CA LEU A 9 9.98 -8.16 2.83
C LEU A 9 9.70 -6.82 3.52
N GLN A 10 10.09 -6.67 4.79
CA GLN A 10 9.88 -5.43 5.54
C GLN A 10 10.58 -4.25 4.86
N ALA A 11 11.85 -4.41 4.45
CA ALA A 11 12.62 -3.34 3.82
C ALA A 11 12.03 -2.94 2.46
N ARG A 12 11.62 -3.90 1.62
CA ARG A 12 11.00 -3.60 0.33
C ARG A 12 9.62 -2.98 0.48
N LEU A 13 8.75 -3.51 1.33
CA LEU A 13 7.45 -2.89 1.60
C LEU A 13 7.60 -1.47 2.19
N GLN A 14 8.56 -1.25 3.10
CA GLN A 14 8.88 0.08 3.60
C GLN A 14 9.29 1.01 2.46
N THR A 15 10.13 0.54 1.54
CA THR A 15 10.56 1.33 0.38
C THR A 15 9.36 1.67 -0.51
N ILE A 16 8.56 0.67 -0.90
CA ILE A 16 7.39 0.83 -1.77
C ILE A 16 6.39 1.82 -1.15
N PHE A 17 6.00 1.64 0.12
CA PHE A 17 4.93 2.43 0.73
C PHE A 17 5.37 3.83 1.17
N SER A 18 6.65 4.04 1.49
CA SER A 18 7.15 5.38 1.80
C SER A 18 7.43 6.23 0.55
N SER A 19 7.60 5.59 -0.61
CA SER A 19 7.92 6.24 -1.89
C SER A 19 6.73 6.32 -2.85
N ILE A 20 5.50 6.13 -2.36
CA ILE A 20 4.30 6.27 -3.20
C ILE A 20 4.29 7.65 -3.86
N ASP A 21 4.30 7.64 -5.19
CA ASP A 21 4.33 8.83 -6.02
C ASP A 21 2.92 9.40 -6.16
N ARG A 22 2.75 10.65 -5.75
CA ARG A 22 1.48 11.39 -5.82
C ARG A 22 1.39 12.30 -7.05
N GLY A 23 2.29 12.11 -8.02
CA GLY A 23 2.43 12.91 -9.24
C GLY A 23 1.25 12.85 -10.20
N SER A 24 1.50 13.21 -11.47
CA SER A 24 0.49 13.61 -12.46
C SER A 24 -0.45 12.51 -12.96
N ILE A 25 -0.24 11.24 -12.60
CA ILE A 25 -1.02 10.09 -13.08
C ILE A 25 -1.93 9.58 -11.96
N GLN A 26 -3.24 9.79 -12.10
CA GLN A 26 -4.25 9.23 -11.21
C GLN A 26 -4.98 8.04 -11.86
N PRO A 27 -5.33 7.00 -11.09
CA PRO A 27 -5.07 6.80 -9.66
C PRO A 27 -3.62 6.37 -9.39
N TYR A 28 -3.05 6.83 -8.28
CA TYR A 28 -1.72 6.41 -7.84
C TYR A 28 -1.75 5.31 -6.78
N PHE A 29 -2.92 5.00 -6.18
CA PHE A 29 -3.06 3.93 -5.18
C PHE A 29 -4.50 3.39 -5.18
N TYR A 30 -4.68 2.07 -5.24
CA TYR A 30 -5.99 1.42 -5.09
C TYR A 30 -5.85 -0.09 -4.85
N THR A 31 -6.92 -0.71 -4.38
CA THR A 31 -7.06 -2.17 -4.34
C THR A 31 -7.90 -2.67 -5.51
N LYS A 32 -7.52 -3.81 -6.08
CA LYS A 32 -8.34 -4.50 -7.09
C LYS A 32 -8.04 -6.00 -7.07
N GLN A 33 -9.09 -6.81 -7.14
CA GLN A 33 -8.99 -8.25 -7.38
C GLN A 33 -8.95 -8.50 -8.88
N PHE A 34 -7.98 -9.27 -9.37
CA PHE A 34 -7.84 -9.57 -10.79
C PHE A 34 -8.17 -11.04 -11.08
N GLY A 35 -8.94 -11.28 -12.13
CA GLY A 35 -9.27 -12.63 -12.58
C GLY A 35 -9.89 -13.50 -11.48
N LYS A 36 -9.22 -14.61 -11.16
CA LYS A 36 -9.66 -15.61 -10.17
C LYS A 36 -8.82 -15.59 -8.89
N GLU A 37 -8.12 -14.49 -8.60
CA GLU A 37 -7.36 -14.35 -7.36
C GLU A 37 -8.24 -14.50 -6.12
N LYS A 38 -7.71 -15.11 -5.07
CA LYS A 38 -8.41 -15.23 -3.78
C LYS A 38 -8.52 -13.88 -3.07
N THR A 39 -7.45 -13.10 -3.12
CA THR A 39 -7.25 -11.91 -2.30
C THR A 39 -7.04 -10.68 -3.20
N PRO A 40 -7.66 -9.52 -2.91
CA PRO A 40 -7.41 -8.29 -3.65
C PRO A 40 -5.93 -7.87 -3.65
N SER A 41 -5.42 -7.45 -4.80
CA SER A 41 -4.08 -6.86 -4.93
C SER A 41 -4.08 -5.39 -4.50
N VAL A 42 -2.94 -4.90 -4.02
CA VAL A 42 -2.66 -3.47 -3.93
C VAL A 42 -1.92 -3.03 -5.19
N VAL A 43 -2.41 -1.96 -5.81
CA VAL A 43 -1.77 -1.32 -6.96
C VAL A 43 -1.37 0.09 -6.56
N ALA A 44 -0.12 0.45 -6.79
CA ALA A 44 0.40 1.77 -6.46
C ALA A 44 1.44 2.22 -7.49
N ILE A 45 1.58 3.53 -7.67
CA ILE A 45 2.76 4.11 -8.31
C ILE A 45 3.75 4.48 -7.22
N PHE A 46 5.00 4.08 -7.35
CA PHE A 46 6.05 4.38 -6.38
C PHE A 46 7.41 4.54 -7.06
N ASP A 47 8.35 5.19 -6.38
CA ASP A 47 9.74 5.31 -6.82
C ASP A 47 10.51 4.01 -6.50
N ASN A 48 10.89 3.26 -7.54
CA ASN A 48 11.67 2.03 -7.41
C ASN A 48 13.16 2.27 -7.14
N GLY A 49 13.59 3.53 -7.06
CA GLY A 49 14.99 3.91 -6.88
C GLY A 49 15.80 3.67 -8.15
N ILE A 50 17.07 3.30 -7.96
CA ILE A 50 18.01 3.02 -9.06
C ILE A 50 17.97 1.54 -9.38
N ASP A 51 17.61 1.21 -10.62
CA ASP A 51 17.62 -0.16 -11.17
C ASP A 51 18.71 -0.26 -12.26
N PRO A 52 19.38 -1.42 -12.42
CA PRO A 52 20.31 -1.64 -13.53
C PRO A 52 19.70 -1.43 -14.92
N ASP A 53 18.39 -1.61 -15.06
CA ASP A 53 17.63 -1.22 -16.25
C ASP A 53 16.98 0.16 -16.02
N PRO A 54 17.42 1.18 -16.77
CA PRO A 54 16.89 2.54 -16.64
C PRO A 54 15.37 2.63 -16.83
N ALA A 55 14.74 1.71 -17.58
CA ALA A 55 13.30 1.74 -17.78
C ALA A 55 12.51 1.51 -16.48
N TYR A 56 13.09 0.81 -15.50
CA TYR A 56 12.47 0.51 -14.20
C TYR A 56 13.06 1.35 -13.06
N SER A 57 13.90 2.33 -13.38
CA SER A 57 14.38 3.32 -12.42
C SER A 57 13.36 4.43 -12.21
N GLY A 58 13.24 4.95 -10.99
CA GLY A 58 12.27 5.99 -10.67
C GLY A 58 10.83 5.48 -10.57
N SER A 59 9.85 6.31 -10.95
CA SER A 59 8.43 5.99 -10.80
C SER A 59 7.99 4.83 -11.69
N VAL A 60 7.49 3.75 -11.06
CA VAL A 60 6.91 2.58 -11.72
C VAL A 60 5.48 2.33 -11.24
N LEU A 61 4.66 1.70 -12.08
CA LEU A 61 3.41 1.12 -11.63
C LEU A 61 3.71 -0.24 -11.03
N GLY A 62 3.40 -0.43 -9.75
CA GLY A 62 3.58 -1.69 -9.05
C GLY A 62 2.27 -2.31 -8.60
N ARG A 63 2.29 -3.63 -8.45
CA ARG A 63 1.17 -4.43 -7.97
C ARG A 63 1.66 -5.52 -7.03
N ILE A 64 1.18 -5.49 -5.80
CA ILE A 64 1.45 -6.52 -4.79
C ILE A 64 0.28 -7.50 -4.78
N PHE A 65 0.57 -8.79 -4.98
CA PHE A 65 -0.43 -9.85 -5.13
C PHE A 65 0.14 -11.22 -4.71
N LEU A 66 -0.74 -12.18 -4.47
CA LEU A 66 -0.37 -13.59 -4.31
C LEU A 66 -0.38 -14.27 -5.68
N ASP A 67 0.75 -14.80 -6.10
CA ASP A 67 0.87 -15.48 -7.38
C ASP A 67 0.38 -16.95 -7.33
N ALA A 68 0.36 -17.61 -8.49
CA ALA A 68 -0.11 -18.98 -8.63
C ALA A 68 0.79 -20.03 -7.92
N GLU A 69 2.02 -19.65 -7.58
CA GLU A 69 2.98 -20.48 -6.87
C GLU A 69 2.93 -20.27 -5.35
N ASN A 70 1.96 -19.49 -4.86
CA ASN A 70 1.80 -19.10 -3.47
C ASN A 70 2.97 -18.25 -2.95
N ASN A 71 3.48 -17.33 -3.75
CA ASN A 71 4.39 -16.28 -3.29
C ASN A 71 3.69 -14.92 -3.26
N LEU A 72 3.97 -14.14 -2.22
CA LEU A 72 3.66 -12.71 -2.23
C LEU A 72 4.67 -12.02 -3.15
N SER A 73 4.17 -11.44 -4.23
CA SER A 73 4.97 -10.95 -5.35
C SER A 73 4.62 -9.51 -5.68
N CYS A 74 5.60 -8.75 -6.17
CA CYS A 74 5.43 -7.41 -6.72
C CYS A 74 5.67 -7.43 -8.23
N ALA A 75 4.63 -7.21 -9.01
CA ALA A 75 4.73 -6.98 -10.45
C ALA A 75 4.96 -5.49 -10.73
N MET A 76 5.89 -5.15 -11.61
CA MET A 76 6.28 -3.77 -11.92
C MET A 76 6.23 -3.51 -13.42
N TRP A 77 5.62 -2.38 -13.79
CA TRP A 77 5.56 -1.85 -15.14
C TRP A 77 6.22 -0.46 -15.19
N PRO A 78 7.07 -0.20 -16.19
CA PRO A 78 7.65 1.11 -16.39
C PRO A 78 6.56 2.12 -16.80
N LEU A 79 6.64 3.35 -16.28
CA LEU A 79 5.73 4.44 -16.68
C LEU A 79 6.20 5.22 -17.91
N GLY A 80 7.41 4.93 -18.40
CA GLY A 80 8.01 5.57 -19.56
C GLY A 80 7.21 5.39 -20.86
N LYS A 81 7.55 6.21 -21.88
CA LYS A 81 6.90 6.17 -23.20
C LYS A 81 7.28 4.96 -24.04
N GLU A 82 8.18 4.11 -23.55
CA GLU A 82 8.64 2.92 -24.25
C GLU A 82 7.51 1.90 -24.32
N LYS A 83 6.94 1.77 -25.52
CA LYS A 83 5.84 0.86 -25.79
C LYS A 83 6.36 -0.58 -25.77
N ASN A 84 5.61 -1.47 -25.14
CA ASN A 84 5.81 -2.93 -25.13
C ASN A 84 6.95 -3.48 -24.26
N LEU A 85 7.43 -2.75 -23.26
CA LEU A 85 8.31 -3.36 -22.27
C LEU A 85 7.53 -4.43 -21.48
N PRO A 86 8.13 -5.61 -21.23
CA PRO A 86 7.52 -6.61 -20.37
C PRO A 86 7.36 -6.07 -18.95
N TRP A 87 6.55 -6.71 -18.14
CA TRP A 87 6.56 -6.43 -16.70
C TRP A 87 7.59 -7.32 -16.02
N ARG A 88 8.11 -6.86 -14.88
CA ARG A 88 9.02 -7.64 -14.03
C ARG A 88 8.29 -8.09 -12.79
N THR A 89 8.74 -9.21 -12.21
CA THR A 89 8.21 -9.74 -10.96
C THR A 89 9.33 -9.89 -9.95
N GLU A 90 9.14 -9.34 -8.77
CA GLU A 90 9.96 -9.58 -7.59
C GLU A 90 9.17 -10.45 -6.62
N ILE A 91 9.76 -11.56 -6.15
CA ILE A 91 9.18 -12.36 -5.06
C ILE A 91 9.54 -11.69 -3.74
N LEU A 92 8.54 -11.16 -3.03
CA LEU A 92 8.74 -10.50 -1.74
C LEU A 92 8.82 -11.49 -0.59
N LEU A 93 7.95 -12.51 -0.61
CA LEU A 93 7.93 -13.58 0.39
C LEU A 93 7.38 -14.88 -0.21
N PRO A 94 8.11 -16.01 -0.14
CA PRO A 94 7.63 -17.29 -0.66
C PRO A 94 6.76 -18.05 0.35
N ASN A 95 5.98 -19.02 -0.13
CA ASN A 95 5.14 -19.94 0.67
C ASN A 95 4.08 -19.24 1.54
N VAL A 96 3.42 -18.23 0.97
CA VAL A 96 2.31 -17.50 1.57
C VAL A 96 0.99 -18.20 1.26
N GLU A 97 0.23 -18.56 2.29
CA GLU A 97 -1.09 -19.17 2.13
C GLU A 97 -2.15 -18.11 1.85
N ASP A 98 -2.11 -17.01 2.61
CA ASP A 98 -3.01 -15.87 2.46
C ASP A 98 -2.36 -14.57 2.96
N PHE A 99 -2.91 -13.44 2.55
CA PHE A 99 -2.55 -12.14 3.08
C PHE A 99 -3.77 -11.21 3.11
N GLU A 100 -3.74 -10.19 3.96
CA GLU A 100 -4.81 -9.21 4.03
C GLU A 100 -4.24 -7.81 4.23
N PHE A 101 -4.87 -6.84 3.57
CA PHE A 101 -4.55 -5.43 3.78
C PHE A 101 -5.66 -4.70 4.53
N GLU A 102 -5.27 -3.83 5.45
CA GLU A 102 -6.16 -2.84 6.04
C GLU A 102 -5.59 -1.43 5.82
N PHE A 103 -6.47 -0.46 5.62
CA PHE A 103 -6.13 0.91 5.28
C PHE A 103 -6.83 1.88 6.23
N LEU A 104 -6.06 2.74 6.89
CA LEU A 104 -6.60 3.83 7.70
C LEU A 104 -6.67 5.09 6.85
N GLY A 105 -7.82 5.74 6.78
CA GLY A 105 -7.90 7.09 6.23
C GLY A 105 -9.29 7.71 6.32
N LYS A 106 -9.42 8.93 5.78
CA LYS A 106 -10.64 9.72 5.90
C LYS A 106 -11.80 9.12 5.12
N ASN A 107 -12.99 9.26 5.69
CA ASN A 107 -14.22 8.82 5.07
C ASN A 107 -14.69 9.83 4.00
N SER A 108 -14.49 9.52 2.72
CA SER A 108 -14.89 10.40 1.61
C SER A 108 -16.41 10.46 1.36
N ALA A 109 -17.25 9.91 2.24
CA ALA A 109 -18.68 9.74 2.05
C ALA A 109 -19.58 10.83 2.68
N THR A 110 -19.03 11.88 3.27
CA THR A 110 -19.83 12.96 3.87
C THR A 110 -20.13 14.07 2.86
N LYS A 111 -21.33 14.01 2.26
CA LYS A 111 -21.96 15.22 1.70
C LYS A 111 -22.12 16.27 2.81
N PRO A 112 -21.84 17.56 2.58
CA PRO A 112 -21.97 18.59 3.60
C PRO A 112 -23.44 18.86 3.90
N GLY A 113 -23.99 18.17 4.90
CA GLY A 113 -25.35 18.35 5.40
C GLY A 113 -25.35 18.84 6.84
N LYS A 114 -25.55 20.15 7.01
CA LYS A 114 -26.09 20.90 8.17
C LYS A 114 -25.65 20.52 9.62
N LYS A 115 -25.06 21.55 10.24
CA LYS A 115 -25.01 21.96 11.66
C LYS A 115 -24.12 21.18 12.62
N GLU A 116 -23.18 21.97 13.16
CA GLU A 116 -22.21 21.69 14.20
C GLU A 116 -22.81 21.05 15.45
N ARG A 117 -22.26 19.90 15.82
CA ARG A 117 -22.06 19.48 17.20
C ARG A 117 -20.61 18.98 17.30
N ILE A 118 -19.96 19.35 18.38
CA ILE A 118 -18.55 19.14 18.72
C ILE A 118 -18.04 17.79 18.15
N ARG A 119 -17.21 17.85 17.10
CA ARG A 119 -16.61 16.66 16.47
C ARG A 119 -15.41 16.22 17.30
N PRO A 120 -15.16 14.92 17.50
CA PRO A 120 -13.88 14.46 17.99
C PRO A 120 -12.77 14.93 17.02
N ILE A 121 -11.61 15.29 17.56
CA ILE A 121 -10.48 15.91 16.84
C ILE A 121 -10.01 15.07 15.62
N ASN A 122 -10.39 13.77 15.54
CA ASN A 122 -10.09 12.84 14.45
C ASN A 122 -11.32 12.00 13.97
N GLY A 123 -12.55 12.50 14.10
CA GLY A 123 -13.78 11.70 13.94
C GLY A 123 -14.05 11.03 12.59
N ASP A 124 -13.27 11.32 11.55
CA ASP A 124 -13.52 10.84 10.17
C ASP A 124 -12.53 9.75 9.70
N LEU A 125 -11.56 9.32 10.53
CA LEU A 125 -10.62 8.24 10.19
C LEU A 125 -11.23 6.87 10.51
N ALA A 126 -11.19 5.95 9.55
CA ALA A 126 -11.64 4.58 9.74
C ALA A 126 -10.73 3.58 9.03
N TRP A 127 -10.57 2.41 9.63
CA TRP A 127 -9.94 1.24 8.99
C TRP A 127 -10.89 0.65 7.94
N ARG A 128 -10.32 0.21 6.82
CA ARG A 128 -11.01 -0.39 5.69
C ARG A 128 -10.20 -1.54 5.12
N THR A 129 -10.85 -2.55 4.56
CA THR A 129 -10.19 -3.66 3.87
C THR A 129 -10.06 -3.45 2.37
N SER A 130 -10.56 -2.33 1.85
CA SER A 130 -10.44 -1.96 0.43
C SER A 130 -10.24 -0.47 0.25
N TRP A 131 -9.58 -0.11 -0.85
CA TRP A 131 -9.32 1.26 -1.24
C TRP A 131 -9.67 1.45 -2.73
N PRO A 132 -10.89 1.90 -3.05
CA PRO A 132 -11.39 1.87 -4.42
C PRO A 132 -10.67 2.90 -5.30
N LYS A 133 -10.54 2.60 -6.59
CA LYS A 133 -9.93 3.50 -7.61
C LYS A 133 -10.60 4.88 -7.70
N SER A 134 -11.87 5.00 -7.29
CA SER A 134 -12.58 6.29 -7.21
C SER A 134 -12.07 7.18 -6.08
N GLN A 135 -11.44 6.60 -5.07
CA GLN A 135 -10.81 7.32 -3.96
C GLN A 135 -9.44 7.81 -4.42
N LYS A 136 -9.40 9.07 -4.86
CA LYS A 136 -8.19 9.74 -5.39
C LYS A 136 -7.19 10.17 -4.30
N SER A 137 -7.21 9.52 -3.14
CA SER A 137 -6.31 9.80 -2.00
C SER A 137 -5.51 8.56 -1.62
N VAL A 138 -4.35 8.75 -0.99
CA VAL A 138 -3.58 7.66 -0.36
C VAL A 138 -4.12 7.47 1.07
N PRO A 139 -4.25 6.23 1.58
CA PRO A 139 -4.50 6.04 3.01
C PRO A 139 -3.35 6.59 3.86
N SER A 140 -3.61 6.90 5.12
CA SER A 140 -2.59 7.35 6.07
C SER A 140 -1.69 6.21 6.54
N ILE A 141 -2.28 5.03 6.78
CA ILE A 141 -1.57 3.83 7.23
C ILE A 141 -2.08 2.63 6.42
N ILE A 142 -1.16 1.76 6.04
CA ILE A 142 -1.48 0.40 5.56
C ILE A 142 -1.01 -0.61 6.60
N ARG A 143 -1.83 -1.62 6.86
CA ARG A 143 -1.45 -2.84 7.56
C ARG A 143 -1.46 -4.00 6.59
N LEU A 144 -0.52 -4.91 6.77
CA LEU A 144 -0.44 -6.16 6.05
C LEU A 144 -0.36 -7.30 7.06
N SER A 145 -1.30 -8.23 6.99
CA SER A 145 -1.28 -9.51 7.69
C SER A 145 -0.93 -10.61 6.68
N ILE A 146 -0.03 -11.53 7.02
CA ILE A 146 0.38 -12.63 6.13
C ILE A 146 0.35 -13.94 6.90
N GLN A 147 -0.33 -14.94 6.35
CA GLN A 147 -0.30 -16.32 6.82
C GLN A 147 0.69 -17.13 5.97
N GLU A 148 1.72 -17.68 6.61
CA GLU A 148 2.67 -18.60 5.95
C GLU A 148 2.16 -20.04 6.02
N ASN A 149 2.36 -20.83 4.95
CA ASN A 149 1.86 -22.22 4.80
C ASN A 149 2.44 -23.21 5.84
N ARG A 150 3.42 -22.81 6.65
CA ARG A 150 4.09 -23.68 7.64
C ARG A 150 3.49 -23.61 9.04
N GLY A 151 2.28 -23.06 9.20
CA GLY A 151 1.56 -23.07 10.48
C GLY A 151 2.16 -22.17 11.57
N GLY A 152 2.94 -21.16 11.18
CA GLY A 152 3.45 -20.15 12.12
C GLY A 152 2.42 -19.07 12.45
N ASN A 153 2.72 -18.25 13.46
CA ASN A 153 1.95 -17.04 13.74
C ASN A 153 1.95 -16.11 12.52
N PRO A 154 0.82 -15.44 12.21
CA PRO A 154 0.77 -14.47 11.14
C PRO A 154 1.84 -13.38 11.30
N LEU A 155 2.40 -12.93 10.18
CA LEU A 155 3.28 -11.77 10.14
C LEU A 155 2.45 -10.51 9.99
N HIS A 156 2.70 -9.52 10.84
CA HIS A 156 2.00 -8.24 10.80
C HIS A 156 2.99 -7.11 10.55
N PHE A 157 2.68 -6.31 9.54
CA PHE A 157 3.43 -5.10 9.20
C PHE A 157 2.49 -3.91 9.17
N ALA A 158 3.02 -2.73 9.52
CA ALA A 158 2.30 -1.47 9.40
C ALA A 158 3.23 -0.40 8.86
N PHE A 159 2.77 0.35 7.87
CA PHE A 159 3.54 1.40 7.22
C PHE A 159 2.72 2.68 7.16
N ILE A 160 3.38 3.80 7.46
CA ILE A 160 2.82 5.14 7.25
C ILE A 160 3.08 5.52 5.80
N LEU A 161 2.04 5.98 5.11
CA LEU A 161 2.12 6.38 3.71
C LEU A 161 2.23 7.91 3.62
N PRO A 162 2.86 8.45 2.55
CA PRO A 162 3.02 9.89 2.37
C PRO A 162 1.68 10.54 1.98
N THR A 163 0.80 10.77 2.95
CA THR A 163 -0.49 11.46 2.75
C THR A 163 -0.42 12.92 3.26
N PRO A 164 -1.09 13.89 2.60
CA PRO A 164 -1.18 15.25 3.12
C PRO A 164 -2.14 15.37 4.31
N ASP A 165 -2.96 14.35 4.57
CA ASP A 165 -3.92 14.37 5.67
C ASP A 165 -3.23 14.06 7.02
N PRO A 166 -3.13 15.01 7.95
CA PRO A 166 -2.56 14.74 9.26
C PRO A 166 -3.47 13.77 10.03
N PHE A 167 -2.87 12.73 10.60
CA PHE A 167 -3.55 11.75 11.46
C PHE A 167 -3.10 11.85 12.93
N VAL A 168 -2.09 12.66 13.23
CA VAL A 168 -1.65 13.04 14.57
C VAL A 168 -1.76 14.56 14.71
N THR A 169 -2.45 15.02 15.74
CA THR A 169 -2.58 16.44 16.06
C THR A 169 -2.06 16.66 17.47
N TYR A 170 -1.04 17.52 17.61
CA TYR A 170 -0.52 17.90 18.92
C TYR A 170 -1.32 19.10 19.44
N VAL A 171 -1.71 19.05 20.71
CA VAL A 171 -2.33 20.18 21.40
C VAL A 171 -1.36 20.67 22.46
N GLU A 172 -0.87 21.89 22.30
CA GLU A 172 -0.06 22.55 23.31
C GLU A 172 -0.95 22.91 24.51
N LYS A 173 -0.64 22.31 25.67
CA LYS A 173 -1.27 22.71 26.92
C LYS A 173 -0.40 23.78 27.56
N LYS A 174 -0.90 25.01 27.65
CA LYS A 174 -0.28 26.03 28.51
C LYS A 174 -0.35 25.55 29.96
N ALA A 175 0.79 25.58 30.64
CA ALA A 175 0.84 25.38 32.08
C ALA A 175 0.04 26.49 32.77
N ILE A 176 -0.80 26.10 33.74
CA ILE A 176 -1.54 27.01 34.62
C ILE A 176 -0.60 27.45 35.74
#